data_AF-A0A3L6RJ20-F1
#
_entry.id   AF-A0A3L6RJ20-F1
#
_cell.length_a   1.000
_cell.length_b   1.000
_cell.length_c   1.000
_cell.angle_alpha   90.00
_cell.angle_beta   90.00
_cell.angle_gamma   90.00
#
_symmetry.space_group_name_H-M   'P 1'
#
loop_
_entity.id
_entity.type
_entity.pdbx_description
1 polymer ?
#
loop_
_entity_poly.entity_id
_entity_poly.type
_entity_poly.pdbx_seq_one_letter_code
_entity_poly.pdbx_strand_id
1 'polypeptide(L)'
;MARIKRHATRRLWRRSREEKRRLSEGGGGTVTQQTSEADNQSNSDLKIVLEDLTVEEIDRAYHCVFHFNEVYGSLLLKEEGLRDDIEKFCQLKASMDEKITNIKMMIRSPDSESERIKKLKAATRRSSELQDVILTLEQDLAGVKLEQTVAEANYVQLMSTYSQ
;
A
#
# COMPACT_ATOMS: atom_id res chain seq x y z
N MET A 1 7.35 -32.46 28.41
CA MET A 1 7.59 -31.03 28.60
C MET A 1 8.84 -30.61 27.83
N ALA A 2 8.68 -29.94 26.69
CA ALA A 2 9.79 -29.58 25.81
C ALA A 2 10.19 -28.11 26.02
N ARG A 3 11.48 -27.91 26.33
CA ARG A 3 12.10 -26.63 26.73
C ARG A 3 12.45 -25.82 25.47
N ILE A 4 11.77 -24.70 25.24
CA ILE A 4 12.05 -23.80 24.10
C ILE A 4 13.34 -23.02 24.38
N LYS A 5 14.36 -23.26 23.56
CA LYS A 5 15.68 -22.58 23.60
C LYS A 5 15.56 -21.23 22.90
N ARG A 6 15.55 -20.13 23.67
CA ARG A 6 15.53 -18.76 23.14
C ARG A 6 16.95 -18.38 22.68
N HIS A 7 17.14 -18.13 21.39
CA HIS A 7 18.35 -17.47 20.90
C HIS A 7 18.13 -15.95 20.91
N ALA A 8 18.68 -15.28 21.92
CA ALA A 8 18.91 -13.85 21.91
C ALA A 8 20.34 -13.59 21.39
N THR A 9 20.48 -12.73 20.39
CA THR A 9 21.38 -11.56 20.32
C THR A 9 21.56 -11.14 18.86
N ARG A 10 20.64 -10.31 18.34
CA ARG A 10 20.96 -9.40 17.23
C ARG A 10 21.99 -8.41 17.77
N ARG A 11 23.21 -8.44 17.23
CA ARG A 11 24.19 -7.36 17.42
C ARG A 11 23.59 -6.10 16.79
N LEU A 12 23.02 -5.23 17.62
CA LEU A 12 22.74 -3.86 17.25
C LEU A 12 24.08 -3.20 16.96
N TRP A 13 24.34 -2.95 15.68
CA TRP A 13 25.48 -2.18 15.23
C TRP A 13 25.51 -0.85 15.98
N ARG A 14 26.57 -0.61 16.75
CA ARG A 14 26.84 0.70 17.34
C ARG A 14 27.08 1.67 16.18
N ARG A 15 26.07 2.49 15.85
CA ARG A 15 26.23 3.60 14.90
C ARG A 15 27.37 4.51 15.35
N SER A 16 28.24 4.87 14.42
CA SER A 16 29.43 5.69 14.69
C SER A 16 29.04 7.07 15.23
N ARG A 17 29.90 7.70 16.04
CA ARG A 17 29.70 9.08 16.52
C ARG A 17 29.52 10.07 15.36
N GLU A 18 30.13 9.77 14.21
CA GLU A 18 30.00 10.55 12.97
C GLU A 18 28.56 10.50 12.41
N GLU A 19 27.92 9.33 12.48
CA GLU A 19 26.56 9.09 11.98
C GLU A 19 25.52 9.75 12.89
N LYS A 20 25.79 9.85 14.20
CA LYS A 20 24.98 10.64 15.13
C LYS A 20 25.10 12.15 14.88
N ARG A 21 26.29 12.65 14.46
CA ARG A 21 26.46 14.06 14.10
C ARG A 21 25.66 14.43 12.83
N ARG A 22 25.70 13.58 11.79
CA ARG A 22 24.91 13.82 10.56
C ARG A 22 23.40 13.88 10.78
N LEU A 23 22.88 13.13 11.73
CA LEU A 23 21.45 13.16 12.08
C LEU A 23 21.07 14.33 13.03
N SER A 24 22.06 15.01 13.62
CA SER A 24 21.86 16.12 14.56
C SER A 24 22.03 17.51 13.92
N GLU A 25 22.58 17.61 12.71
CA GLU A 25 22.87 18.89 12.04
C GLU A 25 21.77 19.35 11.05
N GLY A 26 20.64 18.66 11.01
CA GLY A 26 19.50 18.99 10.13
C GLY A 26 18.41 19.88 10.75
N GLY A 27 18.75 20.74 11.72
CA GLY A 27 17.78 21.61 12.39
C GLY A 27 18.41 22.91 12.86
N GLY A 28 18.24 23.98 12.10
CA GLY A 28 18.75 25.30 12.48
C GLY A 28 18.68 26.36 11.38
N GLY A 29 17.69 26.29 10.48
CA GLY A 29 17.36 27.42 9.62
C GLY A 29 16.33 28.28 10.34
N THR A 30 16.72 29.49 10.75
CA THR A 30 15.79 30.53 11.21
C THR A 30 14.82 30.85 10.07
N VAL A 31 13.65 30.21 10.09
CA VAL A 31 12.50 30.71 9.34
C VAL A 31 12.02 31.94 10.09
N THR A 32 12.41 33.10 9.57
CA THR A 32 11.78 34.37 9.90
C THR A 32 10.29 34.17 9.66
N GLN A 33 9.50 34.10 10.73
CA GLN A 33 8.05 34.26 10.70
C GLN A 33 7.76 35.64 10.11
N GLN A 34 7.67 35.73 8.79
CA GLN A 34 6.72 36.65 8.18
C GLN A 34 5.40 35.93 8.24
N THR A 35 4.65 36.20 9.31
CA THR A 35 3.21 36.00 9.35
C THR A 35 2.63 36.77 8.17
N SER A 36 2.34 36.07 7.07
CA SER A 36 1.42 36.53 6.06
C SER A 36 0.04 36.61 6.74
N GLU A 37 -0.28 37.80 7.25
CA GLU A 37 -1.60 38.18 7.77
C GLU A 37 -2.72 38.00 6.73
N ALA A 38 -2.38 37.64 5.49
CA ALA A 38 -3.30 37.36 4.39
C ALA A 38 -3.94 35.95 4.44
N ASP A 39 -3.30 34.94 5.01
CA ASP A 39 -3.87 33.57 5.07
C ASP A 39 -4.86 33.39 6.24
N ASN A 40 -4.90 34.35 7.18
CA ASN A 40 -5.85 34.36 8.29
C ASN A 40 -7.19 35.03 7.94
N GLN A 41 -7.31 35.69 6.78
CA GLN A 41 -8.52 36.44 6.41
C GLN A 41 -9.57 35.58 5.70
N SER A 42 -9.21 34.40 5.20
CA SER A 42 -10.13 33.48 4.53
C SER A 42 -10.63 32.34 5.43
N ASN A 43 -10.20 32.30 6.70
CA ASN A 43 -10.57 31.28 7.68
C ASN A 43 -11.19 31.87 8.96
N SER A 44 -11.64 33.14 8.92
CA SER A 44 -12.23 33.84 10.06
C SER A 44 -13.62 33.33 10.46
N ASP A 45 -14.30 32.60 9.57
CA ASP A 45 -15.73 32.31 9.73
C ASP A 45 -16.01 30.93 10.38
N LEU A 46 -14.98 30.14 10.67
CA LEU A 46 -15.10 28.82 11.29
C LEU A 46 -14.07 28.62 12.41
N LYS A 47 -13.97 29.61 13.32
CA LYS A 47 -13.30 29.36 14.59
C LYS A 47 -14.18 28.40 15.40
N ILE A 48 -13.92 27.10 15.31
CA ILE A 48 -14.62 26.09 16.10
C ILE A 48 -14.37 26.42 17.58
N VAL A 49 -15.39 26.97 18.25
CA VAL A 49 -15.35 27.23 19.68
C VAL A 49 -15.61 25.89 20.36
N LEU A 50 -14.54 25.20 20.75
CA LEU A 50 -14.62 23.93 21.47
C LEU A 50 -15.47 23.99 22.75
N GLU A 51 -15.61 25.19 23.33
CA GLU A 51 -16.38 25.46 24.54
C GLU A 51 -17.91 25.41 24.33
N ASP A 52 -18.37 25.52 23.08
CA ASP A 52 -19.80 25.49 22.72
C ASP A 52 -20.29 24.11 22.26
N LEU A 53 -19.37 23.15 22.08
CA LEU A 53 -19.69 21.78 21.67
C LEU A 53 -20.14 20.94 22.85
N THR A 54 -21.25 20.24 22.70
CA THR A 54 -21.70 19.22 23.64
C THR A 54 -20.75 18.03 23.62
N VAL A 55 -20.67 17.31 24.75
CA VAL A 55 -19.85 16.09 24.84
C VAL A 55 -20.29 15.07 23.78
N GLU A 56 -21.59 15.00 23.51
CA GLU A 56 -22.15 14.11 22.50
C GLU A 56 -21.73 14.50 21.07
N GLU A 57 -21.52 15.79 20.76
CA GLU A 57 -21.00 16.25 19.46
C GLU A 57 -19.52 15.91 19.30
N ILE A 58 -18.73 16.09 20.37
CA ILE A 58 -17.32 15.73 20.41
C ILE A 58 -17.15 14.21 20.21
N ASP A 59 -17.93 13.40 20.93
CA ASP A 59 -17.89 11.93 20.81
C ASP A 59 -18.29 11.46 19.41
N ARG A 60 -19.31 12.07 18.79
CA ARG A 60 -19.71 11.76 17.41
C ARG A 60 -18.61 12.11 16.40
N ALA A 61 -18.00 13.29 16.52
CA ALA A 61 -16.91 13.70 15.64
C ALA A 61 -15.70 12.77 15.77
N TYR A 62 -15.33 12.41 17.01
CA TYR A 62 -14.25 11.48 17.27
C TYR A 62 -14.54 10.10 16.66
N HIS A 63 -15.75 9.58 16.86
CA HIS A 63 -16.14 8.28 16.33
C HIS A 63 -16.14 8.26 14.80
N CYS A 64 -16.59 9.34 14.14
CA CYS A 64 -16.55 9.49 12.69
C CYS A 64 -15.12 9.42 12.15
N VAL A 65 -14.22 10.27 12.67
CA VAL A 65 -12.83 10.34 12.20
C VAL A 65 -12.09 9.03 12.48
N PHE A 66 -12.30 8.45 13.66
CA PHE A 66 -11.69 7.18 14.03
C PHE A 66 -12.15 6.05 13.10
N HIS A 67 -13.47 5.90 12.91
CA HIS A 67 -14.02 4.85 12.05
C HIS A 67 -13.56 4.99 10.60
N PHE A 68 -13.55 6.21 10.06
CA PHE A 68 -13.02 6.46 8.71
C PHE A 68 -11.55 6.05 8.60
N ASN A 69 -10.70 6.49 9.54
CA ASN A 69 -9.27 6.15 9.51
C ASN A 69 -9.03 4.63 9.64
N GLU A 70 -9.83 3.94 10.45
CA GLU A 70 -9.75 2.48 10.61
C GLU A 70 -10.10 1.77 9.29
N VAL A 71 -11.25 2.10 8.71
CA VAL A 71 -11.72 1.50 7.45
C VAL A 71 -10.79 1.84 6.30
N TYR A 72 -10.49 3.12 6.09
CA TYR A 72 -9.64 3.58 5.00
C TYR A 72 -8.21 3.08 5.15
N GLY A 73 -7.65 3.08 6.37
CA GLY A 73 -6.35 2.51 6.65
C GLY A 73 -6.27 1.01 6.33
N SER A 74 -7.30 0.24 6.67
CA SER A 74 -7.38 -1.18 6.29
C SER A 74 -7.44 -1.38 4.78
N LEU A 75 -8.15 -0.50 4.05
CA LEU A 75 -8.24 -0.57 2.59
C LEU A 75 -6.91 -0.22 1.91
N LEU A 76 -6.15 0.74 2.44
CA LEU A 76 -4.81 1.07 1.95
C LEU A 76 -3.84 -0.12 2.11
N LEU A 77 -3.87 -0.79 3.26
CA LEU A 77 -3.06 -1.99 3.50
C LEU A 77 -3.43 -3.13 2.54
N LYS A 78 -4.73 -3.31 2.28
CA LYS A 78 -5.22 -4.31 1.33
C LYS A 78 -4.80 -3.97 -0.11
N GLU A 79 -4.85 -2.71 -0.50
CA GLU A 79 -4.36 -2.25 -1.80
C GLU A 79 -2.87 -2.52 -1.97
N GLU A 80 -2.04 -2.18 -0.97
CA GLU A 80 -0.60 -2.43 -1.02
C GLU A 80 -0.31 -3.94 -1.19
N GLY A 81 -0.97 -4.78 -0.38
CA GLY A 81 -0.82 -6.24 -0.50
C GLY A 81 -1.23 -6.78 -1.87
N LEU A 82 -2.32 -6.28 -2.46
CA LEU A 82 -2.75 -6.67 -3.81
C LEU A 82 -1.74 -6.22 -4.87
N ARG A 83 -1.16 -5.03 -4.76
CA ARG A 83 -0.14 -4.54 -5.68
C ARG A 83 1.12 -5.42 -5.63
N ASP A 84 1.58 -5.77 -4.44
CA ASP A 84 2.72 -6.66 -4.23
C ASP A 84 2.48 -8.05 -4.84
N ASP A 85 1.28 -8.61 -4.63
CA ASP A 85 0.91 -9.89 -5.21
C ASP A 85 0.83 -9.82 -6.75
N ILE A 86 0.20 -8.79 -7.32
CA ILE A 86 0.16 -8.57 -8.77
C ILE A 86 1.59 -8.50 -9.34
N GLU A 87 2.47 -7.72 -8.73
CA GLU A 87 3.86 -7.60 -9.18
C GLU A 87 4.56 -8.97 -9.17
N LYS A 88 4.43 -9.71 -8.09
CA LYS A 88 5.00 -11.06 -7.96
C LYS A 88 4.49 -12.01 -9.02
N PHE A 89 3.18 -12.03 -9.30
CA PHE A 89 2.61 -12.87 -10.34
C PHE A 89 3.04 -12.43 -11.75
N CYS A 90 3.16 -11.13 -12.01
CA CYS A 90 3.72 -10.58 -13.24
C CYS A 90 5.17 -11.06 -13.46
N GLN A 91 6.01 -11.04 -12.42
CA GLN A 91 7.39 -11.56 -12.49
C GLN A 91 7.42 -13.07 -12.78
N LEU A 92 6.56 -13.85 -12.12
CA LEU A 92 6.44 -15.29 -12.38
C LEU A 92 5.99 -15.57 -13.81
N LYS A 93 5.04 -14.81 -14.33
CA LYS A 93 4.57 -14.91 -15.71
C LYS A 93 5.68 -14.57 -16.70
N ALA A 94 6.40 -13.47 -16.48
CA ALA A 94 7.53 -13.08 -17.32
C ALA A 94 8.60 -14.19 -17.37
N SER A 95 8.94 -14.80 -16.23
CA SER A 95 9.86 -15.94 -16.19
C SER A 95 9.33 -17.16 -16.94
N MET A 96 8.01 -17.40 -16.91
CA MET A 96 7.40 -18.49 -17.67
C MET A 96 7.39 -18.21 -19.18
N ASP A 97 7.13 -16.98 -19.59
CA ASP A 97 7.15 -16.54 -20.98
C ASP A 97 8.55 -16.62 -21.59
N GLU A 98 9.59 -16.30 -20.80
CA GLU A 98 10.99 -16.52 -21.18
C GLU A 98 11.28 -18.01 -21.40
N LYS A 99 10.82 -18.89 -20.48
CA LYS A 99 10.96 -20.35 -20.65
C LYS A 99 10.25 -20.86 -21.90
N ILE A 100 9.05 -20.37 -22.18
CA ILE A 100 8.30 -20.68 -23.41
C ILE A 100 9.13 -20.30 -24.64
N THR A 101 9.72 -19.10 -24.64
CA THR A 101 10.54 -18.59 -25.74
C THR A 101 11.79 -19.46 -25.95
N ASN A 102 12.47 -19.83 -24.87
CA ASN A 102 13.62 -20.74 -24.91
C ASN A 102 13.28 -22.12 -25.46
N ILE A 103 12.16 -22.72 -25.01
CA ILE A 103 11.71 -24.02 -25.52
C ILE A 103 11.38 -23.92 -27.02
N LYS A 104 10.70 -22.86 -27.46
CA LYS A 104 10.40 -22.62 -28.89
C LYS A 104 11.66 -22.56 -29.74
N MET A 105 12.73 -21.92 -29.26
CA MET A 105 14.01 -21.89 -29.98
C MET A 105 14.65 -23.27 -30.08
N MET A 106 14.53 -24.09 -29.03
CA MET A 106 15.11 -25.43 -29.00
C MET A 106 14.34 -26.46 -29.85
N ILE A 107 13.03 -26.30 -30.09
CA ILE A 107 12.24 -27.28 -30.87
C ILE A 107 12.77 -27.52 -32.30
N ARG A 108 13.64 -26.65 -32.83
CA ARG A 108 14.25 -26.77 -34.16
C ARG A 108 15.20 -27.97 -34.38
N SER A 109 15.51 -28.78 -33.36
CA SER A 109 16.38 -29.96 -33.49
C SER A 109 15.58 -31.29 -33.38
N PRO A 110 15.80 -32.29 -34.27
CA PRO A 110 14.88 -33.42 -34.47
C PRO A 110 14.78 -34.40 -33.28
N ASP A 111 15.88 -34.71 -32.60
CA ASP A 111 15.96 -35.90 -31.74
C ASP A 111 15.17 -35.82 -30.41
N SER A 112 14.57 -34.67 -30.09
CA SER A 112 13.77 -34.48 -28.87
C SER A 112 12.54 -33.58 -29.04
N GLU A 113 12.07 -33.44 -30.28
CA GLU A 113 10.98 -32.54 -30.65
C GLU A 113 9.66 -32.84 -29.89
N SER A 114 9.25 -34.10 -29.81
CA SER A 114 8.00 -34.52 -29.14
C SER A 114 7.96 -34.14 -27.65
N GLU A 115 9.05 -34.40 -26.91
CA GLU A 115 9.14 -34.05 -25.49
C GLU A 115 9.20 -32.53 -25.27
N ARG A 116 9.84 -31.79 -26.17
CA ARG A 116 9.88 -30.32 -26.12
C ARG A 116 8.51 -29.71 -26.42
N ILE A 117 7.73 -30.28 -27.34
CA ILE A 117 6.35 -29.86 -27.61
C ILE A 117 5.45 -30.07 -26.38
N LYS A 118 5.58 -31.20 -25.68
CA LYS A 118 4.84 -31.45 -24.42
C LYS A 118 5.19 -30.41 -23.36
N LYS A 119 6.48 -30.12 -23.15
CA LYS A 119 6.96 -29.10 -22.22
C LYS A 119 6.46 -27.70 -22.60
N LEU A 120 6.45 -27.37 -23.89
CA LEU A 120 5.92 -26.11 -24.39
C LEU A 120 4.43 -25.97 -24.06
N LYS A 121 3.61 -26.98 -24.37
CA LYS A 121 2.17 -26.97 -24.06
C LYS A 121 1.92 -26.79 -22.55
N ALA A 122 2.70 -27.48 -21.71
CA ALA A 122 2.58 -27.35 -20.26
C ALA A 122 2.99 -25.95 -19.77
N ALA A 123 4.07 -25.37 -20.30
CA ALA A 123 4.52 -24.03 -19.94
C ALA A 123 3.50 -22.96 -20.39
N THR A 124 2.93 -23.08 -21.59
CA THR A 124 1.88 -22.18 -22.09
C THR A 124 0.64 -22.22 -21.22
N ARG A 125 0.20 -23.41 -20.78
CA ARG A 125 -0.93 -23.54 -19.85
C ARG A 125 -0.67 -22.80 -18.54
N ARG A 126 0.50 -23.01 -17.93
CA ARG A 126 0.88 -22.29 -16.70
C ARG A 126 0.97 -20.78 -16.90
N SER A 127 1.47 -20.30 -18.05
CA SER A 127 1.48 -18.85 -18.35
C SER A 127 0.06 -18.28 -18.45
N SER A 128 -0.88 -19.02 -19.05
CA SER A 128 -2.30 -18.66 -19.06
C SER A 128 -2.91 -18.64 -17.67
N GLU A 129 -2.68 -19.68 -16.86
CA GLU A 129 -3.16 -19.73 -15.47
C GLU A 129 -2.63 -18.55 -14.63
N LEU A 130 -1.35 -18.17 -14.83
CA LEU A 130 -0.78 -16.98 -14.18
C LEU A 130 -1.46 -15.69 -14.65
N GLN A 131 -1.80 -15.59 -15.94
CA GLN A 131 -2.54 -14.43 -16.46
C GLN A 131 -3.93 -14.32 -15.83
N ASP A 132 -4.64 -15.45 -15.67
CA ASP A 132 -5.97 -15.47 -15.06
C ASP A 132 -5.92 -15.03 -13.58
N VAL A 133 -4.88 -15.44 -12.85
CA VAL A 133 -4.64 -14.98 -11.47
C VAL A 133 -4.38 -13.47 -11.43
N ILE A 134 -3.53 -12.94 -12.34
CA ILE A 134 -3.25 -11.50 -12.42
C ILE A 134 -4.54 -10.72 -12.66
N LEU A 135 -5.37 -11.14 -13.62
CA LEU A 135 -6.64 -10.47 -13.93
C LEU A 135 -7.59 -10.47 -12.74
N THR A 136 -7.63 -11.57 -11.98
CA THR A 136 -8.46 -11.68 -10.77
C THR A 136 -7.99 -10.69 -9.70
N LEU A 137 -6.68 -10.61 -9.46
CA LEU A 137 -6.11 -9.67 -8.49
C LEU A 137 -6.29 -8.20 -8.92
N GLU A 138 -6.19 -7.91 -10.22
CA GLU A 138 -6.48 -6.58 -10.76
C GLU A 138 -7.95 -6.17 -10.55
N GLN A 139 -8.87 -7.12 -10.71
CA GLN A 139 -10.29 -6.91 -10.42
C GLN A 139 -10.52 -6.65 -8.92
N ASP A 140 -9.88 -7.42 -8.04
CA ASP A 140 -9.94 -7.21 -6.59
C ASP A 140 -9.37 -5.83 -6.20
N LEU A 141 -8.26 -5.42 -6.82
CA LEU A 141 -7.65 -4.10 -6.61
C LEU A 141 -8.59 -2.98 -7.05
N ALA A 142 -9.27 -3.14 -8.19
CA ALA A 142 -10.29 -2.19 -8.63
C ALA A 142 -11.46 -2.11 -7.64
N GLY A 143 -11.88 -3.24 -7.09
CA GLY A 143 -12.88 -3.30 -6.02
C GLY A 143 -12.46 -2.54 -4.76
N VAL A 144 -11.22 -2.74 -4.30
CA VAL A 144 -10.67 -2.01 -3.14
C VAL A 144 -10.61 -0.50 -3.39
N LYS A 145 -10.19 -0.08 -4.57
CA LYS A 145 -10.18 1.36 -4.91
C LYS A 145 -11.58 1.96 -4.93
N LEU A 146 -12.57 1.21 -5.40
CA LEU A 146 -13.97 1.65 -5.32
C LEU A 146 -14.40 1.78 -3.86
N GLU A 147 -14.11 0.80 -3.01
CA GLU A 147 -14.41 0.87 -1.57
C GLU A 147 -13.73 2.07 -0.89
N GLN A 148 -12.49 2.41 -1.27
CA GLN A 148 -11.80 3.62 -0.78
C GLN A 148 -12.55 4.89 -1.15
N THR A 149 -12.95 5.04 -2.43
CA THR A 149 -13.71 6.23 -2.88
C THR A 149 -15.06 6.34 -2.20
N VAL A 150 -15.73 5.21 -1.92
CA VAL A 150 -16.99 5.18 -1.16
C VAL A 150 -16.76 5.59 0.29
N ALA A 151 -15.71 5.09 0.94
CA ALA A 151 -15.36 5.47 2.30
C ALA A 151 -15.07 6.98 2.42
N GLU A 152 -14.31 7.54 1.47
CA GLU A 152 -14.05 8.99 1.39
C GLU A 152 -15.33 9.80 1.19
N ALA A 153 -16.18 9.39 0.23
CA ALA A 153 -17.44 10.08 -0.04
C ALA A 153 -18.37 10.07 1.20
N ASN A 154 -18.46 8.93 1.88
CA ASN A 154 -19.24 8.79 3.11
C ASN A 154 -18.69 9.69 4.23
N TYR A 155 -17.37 9.77 4.37
CA TYR A 155 -16.73 10.64 5.35
C TYR A 155 -17.00 12.13 5.05
N VAL A 156 -16.83 12.56 3.80
CA VAL A 156 -17.13 13.94 3.38
C VAL A 156 -18.60 14.28 3.62
N GLN A 157 -19.52 13.36 3.27
CA GLN A 157 -20.95 13.55 3.52
C GLN A 157 -21.23 13.71 5.02
N LEU A 158 -20.68 12.83 5.86
CA LEU A 158 -20.85 12.92 7.32
C LEU A 158 -20.32 14.26 7.86
N MET A 159 -19.12 14.66 7.45
CA MET A 159 -18.52 15.93 7.87
C MET A 159 -19.34 17.14 7.40
N SER A 160 -19.94 17.09 6.20
CA SER A 160 -20.79 18.17 5.71
C SER A 160 -22.09 18.34 6.49
N THR A 161 -22.65 17.24 7.03
CA THR A 161 -23.86 17.30 7.88
C THR A 161 -23.60 17.89 9.27
N TYR A 162 -22.35 17.89 9.73
CA TYR A 162 -21.97 18.51 11.02
C TYR A 162 -21.62 20.00 10.90
N SER A 163 -21.52 20.53 9.67
CA SER A 163 -21.22 21.94 9.40
C SER A 163 -22.47 22.81 9.14
N GLN A 164 -23.68 22.25 9.33
CA GLN A 164 -24.98 22.95 9.24
C GLN A 164 -25.62 23.07 10.63
#